data_AF-A0A917Z677-F1
#
_entry.id   AF-A0A917Z677-F1
#
_cell.length_a   1.000
_cell.length_b   1.000
_cell.length_c   1.000
_cell.angle_alpha   90.00
_cell.angle_beta   90.00
_cell.angle_gamma   90.00
#
_symmetry.space_group_name_H-M   'P 1'
#
loop_
_entity.id
_entity.type
_entity.pdbx_description
1 polymer ?
#
loop_
_entity_poly.entity_id
_entity_poly.type
_entity_poly.pdbx_seq_one_letter_code
_entity_poly.pdbx_strand_id
1 'polypeptide(L)'
;MITVHMTPVPDSKVVAYRDDGPLSRGMGLLVAGQLPPLPPVIAGTFVTGVLLLLGVAGSDGIAFFAPLVTLLLAGPGSSHPHDGRFDWLVPPILRMIEYSFIAACGFAHDVHPALIFLLLGALAFHHYDLVYRLRQHVYPPPWLSTAALGWDGRMLVISLTAVVGFMTGGFVLLAVYLWALFGWESLTCWLAAPRSRVEATPPVAPD
;
A
#
# COMPACT_ATOMS: atom_id res chain seq x y z
N MET A 1 -18.15 -27.79 4.05
CA MET A 1 -18.05 -27.24 2.68
C MET A 1 -17.09 -26.05 2.76
N ILE A 2 -15.91 -26.14 2.14
CA ILE A 2 -14.99 -25.01 2.06
C ILE A 2 -15.55 -24.12 0.96
N THR A 3 -16.22 -23.04 1.35
CA THR A 3 -16.65 -22.02 0.41
C THR A 3 -15.38 -21.36 -0.11
N VAL A 4 -14.91 -21.78 -1.29
CA VAL A 4 -13.84 -21.08 -2.01
C VAL A 4 -14.44 -19.74 -2.41
N HIS A 5 -14.20 -18.72 -1.60
CA HIS A 5 -14.54 -17.35 -1.96
C HIS A 5 -13.64 -17.00 -3.14
N MET A 6 -14.15 -17.17 -4.36
CA MET A 6 -13.48 -16.73 -5.58
C MET A 6 -13.37 -15.21 -5.47
N THR A 7 -12.20 -14.72 -5.06
CA THR A 7 -11.88 -13.30 -5.09
C THR A 7 -12.11 -12.80 -6.52
N PRO A 8 -12.94 -11.75 -6.71
CA PRO A 8 -13.16 -11.19 -8.04
C PRO A 8 -11.83 -10.84 -8.69
N VAL A 9 -11.68 -11.19 -9.97
CA VAL A 9 -10.52 -10.77 -10.76
C VAL A 9 -10.62 -9.25 -10.93
N PRO A 10 -9.61 -8.46 -10.52
CA PRO A 10 -9.61 -7.03 -10.72
C PRO A 10 -9.61 -6.67 -12.22
N ASP A 11 -10.40 -5.68 -12.61
CA ASP A 11 -10.45 -5.15 -13.99
C ASP A 11 -9.08 -4.66 -14.47
N SER A 12 -8.28 -4.11 -13.54
CA SER A 12 -6.89 -3.73 -13.79
C SER A 12 -6.02 -4.12 -12.60
N LYS A 13 -4.84 -4.70 -12.88
CA LYS A 13 -3.81 -4.97 -11.85
C LYS A 13 -3.33 -3.67 -11.18
N VAL A 14 -3.47 -2.53 -11.85
CA VAL A 14 -3.08 -1.20 -11.34
C VAL A 14 -3.88 -0.83 -10.10
N VAL A 15 -5.18 -1.14 -10.09
CA VAL A 15 -6.07 -0.89 -8.93
C VAL A 15 -5.57 -1.65 -7.71
N ALA A 16 -5.17 -2.92 -7.89
CA ALA A 16 -4.63 -3.73 -6.80
C ALA A 16 -3.31 -3.14 -6.25
N TYR A 17 -2.43 -2.64 -7.12
CA TYR A 17 -1.16 -2.03 -6.72
C TYR A 17 -1.30 -0.66 -6.02
N ARG A 18 -2.43 0.02 -6.17
CA ARG A 18 -2.66 1.34 -5.56
C ARG A 18 -2.78 1.27 -4.04
N ASP A 19 -3.25 0.13 -3.51
CA ASP A 19 -3.40 -0.14 -2.07
C ASP A 19 -4.20 0.96 -1.34
N ASP A 20 -5.34 1.32 -1.93
CA ASP A 20 -6.25 2.32 -1.37
C ASP A 20 -6.91 1.85 -0.08
N GLY A 21 -6.91 2.72 0.92
CA GLY A 21 -7.66 2.55 2.15
C GLY A 21 -9.10 3.06 2.02
N PRO A 22 -9.85 2.97 3.13
CA PRO A 22 -11.28 3.29 3.13
C PRO A 22 -11.62 4.72 2.72
N LEU A 23 -10.79 5.71 3.11
CA LEU A 23 -11.07 7.11 2.79
C LEU A 23 -10.83 7.39 1.31
N SER A 24 -9.70 6.90 0.78
CA SER A 24 -9.39 6.99 -0.65
C SER A 24 -10.52 6.38 -1.50
N ARG A 25 -10.99 5.18 -1.14
CA ARG A 25 -12.14 4.53 -1.82
C ARG A 25 -13.43 5.31 -1.68
N GLY A 26 -13.72 5.82 -0.48
CA GLY A 26 -14.89 6.66 -0.25
C GLY A 26 -14.91 7.91 -1.14
N MET A 27 -13.76 8.59 -1.27
CA MET A 27 -13.61 9.72 -2.19
C MET A 27 -13.78 9.31 -3.65
N GLY A 28 -13.26 8.15 -4.05
CA GLY A 28 -13.47 7.61 -5.38
C GLY A 28 -14.95 7.40 -5.70
N LEU A 29 -15.72 6.83 -4.77
CA LEU A 29 -17.16 6.63 -4.97
C LEU A 29 -17.92 7.93 -5.23
N LEU A 30 -17.50 9.05 -4.60
CA LEU A 30 -18.12 10.36 -4.83
C LEU A 30 -17.91 10.90 -6.25
N VAL A 31 -16.84 10.47 -6.92
CA VAL A 31 -16.44 10.93 -8.24
C VAL A 31 -16.79 9.93 -9.35
N ALA A 32 -17.19 8.71 -8.98
CA ALA A 32 -17.67 7.67 -9.89
C ALA A 32 -16.74 7.41 -11.09
N GLY A 33 -15.42 7.46 -10.87
CA GLY A 33 -14.41 7.14 -11.87
C GLY A 33 -14.19 8.20 -12.96
N GLN A 34 -14.81 9.39 -12.86
CA GLN A 34 -14.72 10.40 -13.92
C GLN A 34 -13.43 11.21 -13.96
N LEU A 35 -12.59 11.14 -12.92
CA LEU A 35 -11.34 11.89 -12.87
C LEU A 35 -10.15 11.05 -13.34
N PRO A 36 -9.36 11.54 -14.32
CA PRO A 36 -8.11 10.88 -14.69
C PRO A 36 -7.16 10.89 -13.48
N PRO A 37 -6.55 9.76 -13.12
CA PRO A 37 -5.90 9.61 -11.82
C PRO A 37 -4.50 10.24 -11.78
N LEU A 38 -3.86 10.42 -12.93
CA LEU A 38 -2.44 10.78 -13.03
C LEU A 38 -2.15 12.26 -12.74
N PRO A 39 -2.84 13.25 -13.35
CA PRO A 39 -2.55 14.67 -13.09
C PRO A 39 -2.70 15.07 -11.61
N PRO A 40 -3.77 14.64 -10.89
CA PRO A 40 -3.90 14.90 -9.46
C PRO A 40 -2.78 14.26 -8.63
N VAL A 41 -2.34 13.04 -8.98
CA VAL A 41 -1.25 12.35 -8.27
C VAL A 41 0.10 13.06 -8.48
N ILE A 42 0.38 13.58 -9.67
CA ILE A 42 1.58 14.42 -9.91
C ILE A 42 1.53 15.68 -9.06
N ALA A 43 0.39 16.39 -9.06
CA ALA A 43 0.20 17.57 -8.23
C ALA A 43 0.39 17.22 -6.74
N GLY A 44 -0.17 16.10 -6.29
CA GLY A 44 -0.02 15.60 -4.93
C GLY A 44 1.43 15.29 -4.56
N THR A 45 2.21 14.76 -5.50
CA THR A 45 3.64 14.51 -5.31
C THR A 45 4.39 15.81 -5.08
N PHE A 46 4.14 16.81 -5.95
CA PHE A 46 4.79 18.11 -5.83
C PHE A 46 4.46 18.79 -4.51
N VAL A 47 3.16 18.89 -4.16
CA VAL A 47 2.73 19.55 -2.92
C VAL A 47 3.24 18.78 -1.69
N THR A 48 3.16 17.46 -1.69
CA THR A 48 3.69 16.64 -0.58
C THR A 48 5.21 16.83 -0.44
N GLY A 49 5.95 16.84 -1.55
CA GLY A 49 7.39 17.12 -1.55
C GLY A 49 7.72 18.47 -0.95
N VAL A 50 6.97 19.52 -1.30
CA VAL A 50 7.12 20.86 -0.70
C VAL A 50 6.80 20.85 0.80
N LEU A 51 5.70 20.22 1.21
CA LEU A 51 5.33 20.12 2.63
C LEU A 51 6.38 19.37 3.45
N LEU A 52 6.96 18.30 2.89
CA LEU A 52 8.03 17.54 3.52
C LEU A 52 9.33 18.35 3.61
N LEU A 53 9.72 19.04 2.53
CA LEU A 53 10.91 19.90 2.55
C LEU A 53 10.78 21.01 3.58
N LEU A 54 9.63 21.68 3.65
CA LEU A 54 9.38 22.75 4.61
C LEU A 54 9.27 22.23 6.05
N GLY A 55 8.60 21.09 6.25
CA GLY A 55 8.45 20.49 7.58
C GLY A 55 9.71 19.83 8.12
N VAL A 56 10.61 19.35 7.27
CA VAL A 56 11.96 18.88 7.69
C VAL A 56 12.89 20.06 7.94
N ALA A 57 12.74 21.17 7.20
CA ALA A 57 13.58 22.36 7.34
C ALA A 57 13.12 23.34 8.44
N GLY A 58 11.95 23.12 9.07
CA GLY A 58 11.36 24.04 10.04
C GLY A 58 10.67 23.35 11.21
N SER A 59 10.39 24.10 12.28
CA SER A 59 9.71 23.62 13.51
C SER A 59 8.20 23.39 13.36
N ASP A 60 7.66 23.50 12.15
CA ASP A 60 6.23 23.72 11.96
C ASP A 60 5.54 22.44 11.50
N GLY A 61 4.49 22.04 12.23
CA GLY A 61 3.65 20.85 12.00
C GLY A 61 2.88 20.82 10.67
N ILE A 62 3.31 21.59 9.68
CA ILE A 62 2.76 21.66 8.33
C ILE A 62 2.88 20.30 7.61
N ALA A 63 3.94 19.53 7.91
CA ALA A 63 4.10 18.18 7.37
C ALA A 63 2.96 17.22 7.76
N PHE A 64 2.24 17.48 8.86
CA PHE A 64 1.10 16.64 9.28
C PHE A 64 -0.06 16.67 8.28
N PHE A 65 -0.16 17.73 7.47
CA PHE A 65 -1.17 17.86 6.42
C PHE A 65 -0.82 17.13 5.12
N ALA A 66 0.42 16.64 4.96
CA ALA A 66 0.83 15.89 3.79
C ALA A 66 -0.14 14.74 3.43
N PRO A 67 -0.51 13.82 4.34
CA PRO A 67 -1.49 12.78 4.04
C PRO A 67 -2.84 13.31 3.60
N LEU A 68 -3.32 14.42 4.18
CA LEU A 68 -4.60 15.02 3.81
C LEU A 68 -4.54 15.55 2.38
N VAL A 69 -3.47 16.24 2.02
CA VAL A 69 -3.27 16.74 0.65
C VAL A 69 -3.12 15.59 -0.33
N THR A 70 -2.32 14.57 -0.01
CA THR A 70 -2.18 13.40 -0.87
C THR A 70 -3.53 12.70 -1.02
N LEU A 71 -4.29 12.50 0.06
CA LEU A 71 -5.63 11.91 0.04
C LEU A 71 -6.60 12.72 -0.82
N LEU A 72 -6.63 14.05 -0.67
CA LEU A 72 -7.52 14.91 -1.43
C LEU A 72 -7.24 14.87 -2.94
N LEU A 73 -5.96 14.78 -3.32
CA LEU A 73 -5.55 14.81 -4.72
C LEU A 73 -5.59 13.42 -5.34
N ALA A 74 -5.08 12.40 -4.66
CA ALA A 74 -5.00 11.04 -5.19
C ALA A 74 -6.23 10.19 -4.89
N GLY A 75 -6.97 10.46 -3.82
CA GLY A 75 -8.12 9.68 -3.36
C GLY A 75 -9.23 9.52 -4.41
N PRO A 76 -9.71 10.60 -5.06
CA PRO A 76 -10.77 10.53 -6.08
C PRO A 76 -10.45 9.59 -7.25
N GLY A 77 -9.16 9.48 -7.61
CA GLY A 77 -8.69 8.61 -8.68
C GLY A 77 -8.80 7.12 -8.37
N SER A 78 -9.12 6.70 -7.14
CA SER A 78 -9.24 5.28 -6.74
C SER A 78 -10.35 4.53 -7.47
N SER A 79 -11.38 5.25 -7.92
CA SER A 79 -12.53 4.70 -8.65
C SER A 79 -12.32 4.61 -10.16
N HIS A 80 -11.20 5.15 -10.67
CA HIS A 80 -10.90 5.10 -12.09
C HIS A 80 -10.56 3.66 -12.51
N PRO A 81 -10.98 3.18 -13.69
CA PRO A 81 -10.66 1.82 -14.17
C PRO A 81 -9.15 1.55 -14.35
N HIS A 82 -8.35 2.62 -14.46
CA HIS A 82 -6.90 2.58 -14.66
C HIS A 82 -6.47 1.77 -15.91
N ASP A 83 -7.13 2.04 -17.03
CA ASP A 83 -6.92 1.44 -18.35
C ASP A 83 -6.03 2.30 -19.28
N GLY A 84 -5.61 3.49 -18.84
CA GLY A 84 -4.77 4.41 -19.60
C GLY A 84 -3.31 3.97 -19.72
N ARG A 85 -2.65 4.37 -20.82
CA ARG A 85 -1.24 4.04 -21.13
C ARG A 85 -0.25 4.42 -20.02
N PHE A 86 -0.55 5.46 -19.24
CA PHE A 86 0.33 5.96 -18.19
C PHE A 86 -0.19 5.67 -16.78
N ASP A 87 -1.34 5.03 -16.63
CA ASP A 87 -1.96 4.81 -15.31
C ASP A 87 -1.12 3.87 -14.43
N TRP A 88 -0.25 3.07 -15.04
CA TRP A 88 0.76 2.28 -14.32
C TRP A 88 1.77 3.12 -13.52
N LEU A 89 1.90 4.43 -13.78
CA LEU A 89 2.72 5.34 -12.99
C LEU A 89 2.07 5.72 -11.65
N VAL A 90 0.75 5.53 -11.51
CA VAL A 90 0.05 5.94 -10.29
C VAL A 90 0.53 5.16 -9.06
N PRO A 91 0.60 3.81 -9.07
CA PRO A 91 1.13 3.06 -7.93
C PRO A 91 2.56 3.46 -7.51
N PRO A 92 3.58 3.49 -8.38
CA PRO A 92 4.94 3.83 -7.95
C PRO A 92 5.06 5.25 -7.41
N ILE A 93 4.30 6.21 -7.93
CA ILE A 93 4.28 7.57 -7.40
C ILE A 93 3.66 7.59 -5.99
N LEU A 94 2.54 6.89 -5.77
CA LEU A 94 1.94 6.81 -4.43
C LEU A 94 2.86 6.12 -3.43
N ARG A 95 3.60 5.09 -3.84
CA ARG A 95 4.64 4.46 -3.00
C ARG A 95 5.76 5.42 -2.67
N MET A 96 6.23 6.20 -3.65
CA MET A 96 7.25 7.22 -3.42
C MET A 96 6.79 8.24 -2.38
N ILE A 97 5.54 8.71 -2.48
CA ILE A 97 4.96 9.65 -1.51
C ILE A 97 4.90 9.03 -0.12
N GLU A 98 4.34 7.82 -0.02
CA GLU A 98 4.19 7.12 1.25
C GLU A 98 5.55 6.88 1.93
N TYR A 99 6.53 6.38 1.19
CA TYR A 99 7.86 6.07 1.74
C TYR A 99 8.62 7.31 2.14
N SER A 100 8.57 8.36 1.31
CA SER A 100 9.22 9.62 1.62
C SER A 100 8.59 10.28 2.85
N PHE A 101 7.26 10.20 2.99
CA PHE A 101 6.57 10.70 4.18
C PHE A 101 6.97 9.94 5.44
N ILE A 102 6.94 8.60 5.42
CA ILE A 102 7.34 7.75 6.55
C ILE A 102 8.79 8.05 6.95
N ALA A 103 9.71 8.11 5.98
CA ALA A 103 11.11 8.40 6.22
C ALA A 103 11.31 9.81 6.80
N ALA A 104 10.70 10.83 6.19
CA ALA A 104 10.80 12.21 6.66
C ALA A 104 10.26 12.37 8.08
N CYS A 105 9.09 11.82 8.40
CA CYS A 105 8.54 11.85 9.75
C CYS A 105 9.41 11.09 10.76
N GLY A 106 9.94 9.92 10.38
CA GLY A 106 10.83 9.15 11.24
C GLY A 106 12.10 9.91 11.58
N PHE A 107 12.78 10.47 10.58
CA PHE A 107 14.02 11.23 10.78
C PHE A 107 13.79 12.58 11.47
N ALA A 108 12.70 13.29 11.17
CA ALA A 108 12.39 14.57 11.81
C ALA A 108 12.06 14.46 13.31
N HIS A 109 11.66 13.27 13.77
CA HIS A 109 11.33 12.99 15.17
C HIS A 109 12.32 12.03 15.85
N ASP A 110 13.54 11.90 15.30
CA ASP A 110 14.63 11.09 15.86
C ASP A 110 14.26 9.63 16.14
N VAL A 111 13.34 9.06 15.35
CA VAL A 111 13.00 7.63 15.44
C VAL A 111 14.21 6.81 15.00
N HIS A 112 14.54 5.78 15.79
CA HIS A 112 15.68 4.92 15.48
C HIS A 112 15.60 4.37 14.04
N PRO A 113 16.65 4.50 13.21
CA PRO A 113 16.61 4.13 11.78
C PRO A 113 16.16 2.69 11.51
N ALA A 114 16.49 1.76 12.41
CA ALA A 114 16.00 0.37 12.31
C ALA A 114 14.47 0.26 12.34
N LEU A 115 13.75 1.12 13.09
CA LEU A 115 12.28 1.12 13.12
C LEU A 115 11.69 1.70 11.83
N ILE A 116 12.29 2.76 11.30
CA ILE A 116 11.93 3.32 9.99
C ILE A 116 12.09 2.24 8.92
N PHE A 117 13.24 1.57 8.92
CA PHE A 117 13.53 0.46 8.00
C PHE A 117 12.58 -0.72 8.21
N LEU A 118 12.25 -1.08 9.46
CA LEU A 118 11.32 -2.17 9.76
C LEU A 118 9.92 -1.88 9.19
N LEU A 119 9.43 -0.66 9.34
CA LEU A 119 8.14 -0.24 8.80
C LEU A 119 8.18 -0.23 7.25
N LEU A 120 9.16 0.45 6.65
CA LEU A 120 9.33 0.46 5.19
C LEU A 120 9.51 -0.95 4.63
N GLY A 121 10.18 -1.83 5.36
CA GLY A 121 10.37 -3.24 5.03
C GLY A 121 9.06 -4.02 5.01
N ALA A 122 8.13 -3.77 5.95
CA ALA A 122 6.80 -4.38 5.95
C ALA A 122 6.02 -3.98 4.69
N LEU A 123 6.07 -2.70 4.32
CA LEU A 123 5.39 -2.18 3.14
C LEU A 123 6.02 -2.75 1.86
N ALA A 124 7.36 -2.77 1.78
CA ALA A 124 8.09 -3.34 0.66
C ALA A 124 7.81 -4.84 0.49
N PHE A 125 7.74 -5.59 1.59
CA PHE A 125 7.34 -6.99 1.60
C PHE A 125 5.92 -7.16 1.04
N HIS A 126 4.96 -6.36 1.51
CA HIS A 126 3.58 -6.40 1.02
C HIS A 126 3.49 -6.14 -0.49
N HIS A 127 4.18 -5.10 -1.00
CA HIS A 127 4.15 -4.79 -2.43
C HIS A 127 4.85 -5.86 -3.26
N TYR A 128 5.95 -6.41 -2.76
CA TYR A 128 6.65 -7.50 -3.42
C TYR A 128 5.79 -8.76 -3.50
N ASP A 129 5.20 -9.18 -2.38
CA ASP A 129 4.28 -10.33 -2.32
C ASP A 129 3.11 -10.14 -3.28
N LEU A 130 2.50 -8.94 -3.30
CA LEU A 130 1.41 -8.61 -4.21
C LEU A 130 1.80 -8.74 -5.69
N VAL A 131 2.98 -8.24 -6.08
CA VAL A 131 3.49 -8.35 -7.46
C VAL A 131 3.65 -9.81 -7.87
N TYR A 132 4.22 -10.65 -7.01
CA TYR A 132 4.42 -12.06 -7.32
C TYR A 132 3.12 -12.85 -7.39
N ARG A 133 2.18 -12.58 -6.47
CA ARG A 133 0.86 -13.20 -6.49
C ARG A 133 0.07 -12.86 -7.74
N LEU A 134 0.05 -11.59 -8.14
CA LEU A 134 -0.64 -11.16 -9.35
C LEU A 134 0.02 -11.66 -10.65
N ARG A 135 1.30 -12.06 -10.61
CA ARG A 135 1.97 -12.79 -11.71
C ARG A 135 1.55 -14.26 -11.75
N GLN A 136 1.25 -14.86 -10.60
CA GLN A 136 0.80 -16.23 -10.44
C GLN A 136 -0.74 -16.38 -10.50
N HIS A 137 -1.46 -15.30 -10.82
CA HIS A 137 -2.93 -15.26 -10.80
C HIS A 137 -3.56 -15.61 -9.43
N VAL A 138 -2.81 -15.35 -8.35
CA VAL A 138 -3.30 -15.38 -6.98
C VAL A 138 -3.68 -13.96 -6.61
N TYR A 139 -4.93 -13.75 -6.20
CA TYR A 139 -5.43 -12.42 -5.86
C TYR A 139 -5.54 -12.30 -4.35
N PRO A 140 -5.06 -11.19 -3.76
CA PRO A 140 -5.19 -10.99 -2.32
C PRO A 140 -6.67 -10.86 -1.94
N PRO A 141 -7.04 -11.28 -0.72
CA PRO A 141 -8.40 -11.12 -0.27
C PRO A 141 -8.74 -9.62 -0.09
N PRO A 142 -9.97 -9.18 -0.43
CA PRO A 142 -10.34 -7.77 -0.45
C PRO A 142 -10.22 -7.10 0.93
N TRP A 143 -10.43 -7.86 2.02
CA TRP A 143 -10.31 -7.36 3.39
C TRP A 143 -8.89 -6.95 3.76
N LEU A 144 -7.86 -7.52 3.11
CA LEU A 144 -6.45 -7.28 3.46
C LEU A 144 -6.08 -5.80 3.31
N SER A 145 -6.49 -5.19 2.20
CA SER A 145 -6.26 -3.77 1.95
C SER A 145 -6.87 -2.86 3.02
N THR A 146 -8.11 -3.18 3.46
CA THR A 146 -8.80 -2.44 4.50
C THR A 146 -8.14 -2.64 5.87
N ALA A 147 -7.76 -3.88 6.20
CA ALA A 147 -7.04 -4.18 7.43
C ALA A 147 -5.65 -3.54 7.46
N ALA A 148 -4.95 -3.48 6.32
CA ALA A 148 -3.66 -2.83 6.16
C ALA A 148 -3.75 -1.29 6.17
N LEU A 149 -4.96 -0.75 6.37
CA LEU A 149 -5.31 0.67 6.41
C LEU A 149 -5.13 1.43 5.07
N GLY A 150 -4.67 0.74 4.02
CA GLY A 150 -4.18 1.37 2.80
C GLY A 150 -3.10 2.42 3.03
N TRP A 151 -2.66 3.09 1.97
CA TRP A 151 -1.64 4.13 2.08
C TRP A 151 -2.14 5.37 2.82
N ASP A 152 -3.41 5.74 2.64
CA ASP A 152 -4.03 6.91 3.29
C ASP A 152 -4.15 6.72 4.79
N GLY A 153 -4.65 5.57 5.24
CA GLY A 153 -4.81 5.29 6.68
C GLY A 153 -3.46 5.19 7.39
N ARG A 154 -2.44 4.56 6.78
CA ARG A 154 -1.10 4.46 7.37
C ARG A 154 -0.45 5.83 7.54
N MET A 155 -0.50 6.69 6.51
CA MET A 155 0.06 8.03 6.61
C MET A 155 -0.70 8.89 7.63
N LEU A 156 -2.03 8.75 7.73
CA LEU A 156 -2.84 9.45 8.75
C LEU A 156 -2.52 8.99 10.17
N VAL A 157 -2.32 7.69 10.41
CA VAL A 157 -1.90 7.15 11.71
C VAL A 157 -0.55 7.74 12.12
N ILE A 158 0.41 7.81 11.20
CA ILE A 158 1.72 8.40 11.47
C ILE A 158 1.59 9.90 11.78
N SER A 159 0.84 10.66 10.99
CA SER A 159 0.54 12.06 11.30
C SER A 159 -0.08 12.22 12.69
N LEU A 160 -1.04 11.37 13.07
CA LEU A 160 -1.66 11.42 14.39
C LEU A 160 -0.65 11.13 15.51
N THR A 161 0.22 10.13 15.33
CA THR A 161 1.27 9.82 16.32
C THR A 161 2.26 10.97 16.49
N ALA A 162 2.53 11.72 15.42
CA ALA A 162 3.34 12.92 15.45
C ALA A 162 2.66 14.05 16.24
N VAL A 163 1.38 14.29 16.00
CA VAL A 163 0.57 15.31 16.73
C VAL A 163 0.49 15.01 18.22
N VAL A 164 0.35 13.75 18.61
CA VAL A 164 0.27 13.33 20.02
C VAL A 164 1.67 13.21 20.66
N GLY A 165 2.75 13.32 19.89
CA GLY A 165 4.13 13.22 20.39
C GLY A 165 4.56 11.78 20.74
N PHE A 166 3.90 10.77 20.17
CA PHE A 166 4.14 9.34 20.43
C PHE A 166 4.76 8.64 19.22
N MET A 167 5.70 9.29 18.52
CA MET A 167 6.19 8.83 17.21
C MET A 167 6.85 7.45 17.28
N THR A 168 7.82 7.24 18.18
CA THR A 168 8.52 5.95 18.30
C THR A 168 7.56 4.80 18.59
N GLY A 169 6.62 5.01 19.52
CA GLY A 169 5.61 4.01 19.84
C GLY A 169 4.64 3.76 18.68
N GLY A 170 4.23 4.82 17.97
CA GLY A 170 3.44 4.73 16.75
C GLY A 170 4.09 3.89 15.67
N PHE A 171 5.38 4.12 15.40
CA PHE A 171 6.17 3.34 14.44
C PHE A 171 6.29 1.87 14.86
N VAL A 172 6.57 1.59 16.14
CA VAL A 172 6.64 0.22 16.65
C VAL A 172 5.31 -0.51 16.47
N LEU A 173 4.21 0.10 16.93
CA LEU A 173 2.88 -0.50 16.87
C LEU A 173 2.46 -0.76 15.43
N LEU A 174 2.66 0.22 14.53
CA LEU A 174 2.30 0.08 13.13
C LEU A 174 3.17 -0.97 12.43
N ALA A 175 4.48 -0.99 12.68
CA ALA A 175 5.38 -1.97 12.08
C ALA A 175 5.04 -3.39 12.53
N VAL A 176 4.84 -3.61 13.84
CA VAL A 176 4.45 -4.92 14.39
C VAL A 176 3.11 -5.37 13.83
N TYR A 177 2.13 -4.46 13.79
CA TYR A 177 0.81 -4.73 13.24
C TYR A 177 0.88 -5.17 11.77
N LEU A 178 1.60 -4.42 10.93
CA LEU A 178 1.71 -4.70 9.49
C LEU A 178 2.53 -5.97 9.22
N TRP A 179 3.65 -6.19 9.92
CA TRP A 179 4.41 -7.44 9.79
C TRP A 179 3.59 -8.66 10.20
N ALA A 180 2.84 -8.56 11.30
CA ALA A 180 1.97 -9.64 11.74
C ALA A 180 0.86 -9.89 10.71
N LEU A 181 0.20 -8.84 10.22
CA LEU A 181 -0.89 -8.93 9.25
C LEU A 181 -0.43 -9.53 7.92
N PHE A 182 0.61 -8.97 7.31
CA PHE A 182 1.13 -9.42 6.03
C PHE A 182 1.80 -10.79 6.15
N GLY A 183 2.62 -11.00 7.17
CA GLY A 183 3.26 -12.29 7.40
C GLY A 183 2.25 -13.41 7.63
N TRP A 184 1.19 -13.16 8.40
CA TRP A 184 0.10 -14.10 8.62
C TRP A 184 -0.64 -14.44 7.31
N GLU A 185 -1.03 -13.43 6.54
CA GLU A 185 -1.76 -13.65 5.28
C GLU A 185 -0.87 -14.37 4.24
N SER A 186 0.40 -13.99 4.12
CA SER A 186 1.35 -14.69 3.24
C SER A 186 1.61 -16.13 3.66
N LEU A 187 1.78 -16.39 4.95
CA LEU A 187 2.00 -17.75 5.44
C LEU A 187 0.76 -18.63 5.24
N THR A 188 -0.43 -18.11 5.55
CA THR A 188 -1.69 -18.86 5.37
C THR A 188 -1.99 -19.13 3.90
N CYS A 189 -1.75 -18.16 3.01
CA CYS A 189 -1.87 -18.36 1.57
C CYS A 189 -0.88 -19.42 1.06
N TRP A 190 0.38 -19.37 1.51
CA TRP A 190 1.39 -20.35 1.12
C TRP A 190 1.06 -21.76 1.59
N LEU A 191 0.59 -21.92 2.83
CA LEU A 191 0.18 -23.22 3.37
C LEU A 191 -1.04 -23.82 2.66
N ALA A 192 -1.90 -22.99 2.08
CA ALA A 192 -3.07 -23.42 1.33
C ALA A 192 -2.76 -23.80 -0.13
N ALA A 193 -1.55 -23.50 -0.64
CA ALA A 193 -1.19 -23.78 -2.02
C ALA A 193 -1.14 -25.30 -2.30
N PRO A 194 -1.75 -25.78 -3.41
CA PRO A 194 -1.68 -27.19 -3.77
C PRO A 194 -0.23 -27.62 -3.99
N ARG A 195 0.21 -28.71 -3.34
CA ARG A 195 1.50 -29.33 -3.65
C ARG A 195 1.43 -29.85 -5.09
N SER A 196 2.32 -29.37 -5.96
CA SER A 196 2.46 -29.94 -7.30
C SER A 196 2.72 -31.44 -7.17
N ARG A 197 1.79 -32.25 -7.66
CA ARG A 197 2.07 -33.66 -7.90
C ARG A 197 3.12 -33.66 -8.99
N VAL A 198 4.38 -33.91 -8.63
CA VAL A 198 5.37 -34.37 -9.61
C VAL A 198 4.83 -35.71 -10.08
N GLU A 199 4.06 -35.67 -11.15
CA GLU A 199 3.57 -36.87 -11.81
C GLU A 199 4.82 -37.59 -12.29
N ALA A 200 5.20 -38.65 -11.58
CA ALA A 200 6.24 -39.54 -12.00
C ALA A 200 5.78 -40.12 -13.34
N THR A 201 6.33 -39.62 -14.44
CA THR A 201 6.14 -40.19 -15.77
C THR A 201 6.44 -41.69 -15.66
N PRO A 202 5.45 -42.59 -15.82
CA PRO A 202 5.75 -44.01 -15.79
C PRO A 202 6.73 -44.31 -16.93
N PRO A 203 7.74 -45.18 -16.70
CA PRO A 203 8.72 -45.49 -17.72
C PRO A 203 8.02 -46.05 -18.96
N VAL A 204 8.32 -45.46 -20.12
CA VAL A 204 7.90 -45.97 -21.42
C VAL A 204 8.44 -47.39 -21.57
N ALA A 205 7.56 -48.37 -21.69
CA ALA A 205 7.96 -49.75 -21.96
C ALA A 205 8.56 -49.85 -23.37
N PRO A 206 9.70 -50.54 -23.55
CA PRO A 206 10.24 -50.79 -24.87
C PRO A 206 9.39 -51.82 -25.64
N ASP A 207 9.14 -51.54 -26.91
CA ASP A 207 8.49 -52.43 -27.89
C ASP A 207 9.30 -53.72 -28.13
#